data_AF-A0A847VGE7-F1
#
_entry.id   AF-A0A847VGE7-F1
#
_cell.length_a   1.000
_cell.length_b   1.000
_cell.length_c   1.000
_cell.angle_alpha   90.00
_cell.angle_beta   90.00
_cell.angle_gamma   90.00
#
_symmetry.space_group_name_H-M   'P 1'
#
loop_
_entity.id
_entity.type
_entity.pdbx_description
1 polymer ?
#
loop_
_entity_poly.entity_id
_entity_poly.type
_entity_poly.pdbx_seq_one_letter_code
_entity_poly.pdbx_strand_id
1 'polypeptide(L)'
;MTQGKAAIWITGLGALALLAALQIMLAGLEPGVLALQMAATPRSFGAIVHQWSPEQLARYRAHLPLDGLLLLLYGSFGALLATRTRLFAALPHALRRLARPWLPLAALFDAMENLLHAWLTEAPRFGVPGAYLAATACSLLQWALIAGYAALLAAALWREPR
;
A
#
# COMPACT_ATOMS: atom_id res chain seq x y z
N MET A 1 12.96 6.00 -26.49
CA MET A 1 12.82 6.43 -25.08
C MET A 1 14.05 5.96 -24.31
N THR A 2 14.75 6.84 -23.57
CA THR A 2 15.82 6.40 -22.67
C THR A 2 15.23 5.40 -21.66
N GLN A 3 15.88 4.24 -21.48
CA GLN A 3 15.33 3.09 -20.72
C GLN A 3 14.74 3.47 -19.34
N GLY A 4 15.27 4.49 -18.67
CA GLY A 4 14.75 4.99 -17.39
C GLY A 4 13.36 5.65 -17.45
N LYS A 5 13.00 6.30 -18.56
CA LYS A 5 11.65 6.91 -18.71
C LYS A 5 10.58 5.85 -18.93
N ALA A 6 10.89 4.79 -19.68
CA ALA A 6 9.97 3.68 -19.91
C ALA A 6 9.61 2.98 -18.59
N ALA A 7 10.60 2.70 -17.74
CA ALA A 7 10.39 2.04 -16.45
C ALA A 7 9.46 2.83 -15.51
N ILE A 8 9.59 4.17 -15.47
CA ILE A 8 8.69 5.03 -14.67
C ILE A 8 7.24 4.89 -15.16
N TRP A 9 7.01 4.97 -16.48
CA TRP A 9 5.65 4.86 -17.03
C TRP A 9 5.05 3.47 -16.82
N ILE A 10 5.83 2.41 -17.04
CA ILE A 10 5.37 1.03 -16.83
C ILE A 10 4.98 0.81 -15.37
N THR A 11 5.85 1.21 -14.42
CA THR A 11 5.57 1.03 -12.99
C THR A 11 4.41 1.90 -12.52
N GLY A 12 4.33 3.16 -12.95
CA GLY A 12 3.24 4.07 -12.56
C GLY A 12 1.88 3.70 -13.15
N LEU A 13 1.80 3.48 -14.46
CA LEU A 13 0.55 3.08 -15.12
C LEU A 13 0.12 1.66 -14.71
N GLY A 14 1.09 0.75 -14.54
CA GLY A 14 0.84 -0.58 -14.01
C GLY A 14 0.24 -0.52 -12.61
N ALA A 15 0.82 0.27 -11.70
CA ALA A 15 0.27 0.47 -10.36
C ALA A 15 -1.14 1.05 -10.40
N LEU A 16 -1.39 2.07 -11.24
CA LEU A 16 -2.72 2.67 -11.37
C LEU A 16 -3.76 1.67 -11.89
N ALA A 17 -3.42 0.91 -12.94
CA ALA A 17 -4.31 -0.09 -13.52
C ALA A 17 -4.62 -1.21 -12.53
N LEU A 18 -3.60 -1.68 -11.79
CA LEU A 18 -3.76 -2.75 -10.82
C LEU A 18 -4.54 -2.28 -9.59
N LEU A 19 -4.30 -1.06 -9.10
CA LEU A 19 -5.11 -0.45 -8.05
C LEU A 19 -6.59 -0.39 -8.45
N ALA A 20 -6.90 0.07 -9.67
CA ALA A 20 -8.27 0.10 -10.17
C ALA A 20 -8.89 -1.31 -10.24
N ALA A 21 -8.14 -2.30 -10.74
CA ALA A 21 -8.60 -3.69 -10.80
C ALA A 21 -8.87 -4.28 -9.41
N LEU A 22 -8.01 -4.00 -8.42
CA LEU A 22 -8.18 -4.44 -7.03
C LEU A 22 -9.40 -3.78 -6.38
N GLN A 23 -9.63 -2.48 -6.62
CA GLN A 23 -10.83 -1.80 -6.14
C GLN A 23 -12.12 -2.43 -6.70
N ILE A 24 -12.11 -2.84 -7.97
CA ILE A 24 -13.25 -3.55 -8.59
C ILE A 24 -13.39 -4.94 -7.98
N MET A 25 -12.29 -5.68 -7.82
CA MET A 25 -12.29 -7.01 -7.23
C MET A 25 -12.86 -6.98 -5.81
N LEU A 26 -12.49 -5.99 -5.00
CA LEU A 26 -12.88 -5.85 -3.60
C LEU A 26 -14.20 -5.09 -3.42
N ALA A 27 -14.83 -4.66 -4.52
CA ALA A 27 -16.11 -3.97 -4.47
C ALA A 27 -17.20 -4.84 -3.82
N GLY A 28 -17.98 -4.22 -2.94
CA GLY A 28 -19.08 -4.87 -2.22
C GLY A 28 -18.66 -5.68 -0.99
N LEU A 29 -17.40 -5.60 -0.54
CA LEU A 29 -17.04 -6.05 0.81
C LEU A 29 -17.56 -5.03 1.83
N GLU A 30 -18.44 -5.47 2.72
CA GLU A 30 -18.98 -4.66 3.81
C GLU A 30 -18.97 -5.46 5.12
N PRO A 31 -18.31 -4.97 6.19
CA PRO A 31 -17.43 -3.79 6.24
C PRO A 31 -16.22 -3.94 5.30
N GLY A 32 -15.78 -2.85 4.68
CA GLY A 32 -14.72 -2.89 3.65
C GLY A 32 -13.30 -3.14 4.17
N VAL A 33 -12.34 -3.22 3.24
CA VAL A 33 -10.92 -3.53 3.52
C VAL A 33 -10.27 -2.53 4.48
N LEU A 34 -10.59 -1.23 4.35
CA LEU A 34 -10.10 -0.20 5.28
C LEU A 34 -10.57 -0.45 6.73
N ALA A 35 -11.80 -0.96 6.91
CA ALA A 35 -12.29 -1.31 8.24
C ALA A 35 -11.49 -2.50 8.81
N LEU A 36 -11.19 -3.50 7.97
CA LEU A 36 -10.37 -4.65 8.37
C LEU A 36 -8.95 -4.22 8.76
N GLN A 37 -8.33 -3.32 7.98
CA GLN A 37 -7.02 -2.74 8.26
C GLN A 37 -6.93 -2.07 9.63
N MET A 38 -8.01 -1.41 10.06
CA MET A 38 -8.07 -0.71 11.35
C MET A 38 -8.49 -1.63 12.52
N ALA A 39 -8.73 -2.92 12.26
CA ALA A 39 -9.24 -3.86 13.25
C ALA A 39 -8.13 -4.44 14.14
N ALA A 40 -7.64 -3.64 15.09
CA ALA A 40 -6.49 -3.96 15.94
C ALA A 40 -6.70 -5.08 16.98
N THR A 41 -7.90 -5.65 17.10
CA THR A 41 -8.21 -6.71 18.08
C THR A 41 -8.79 -7.96 17.40
N PRO A 42 -8.61 -9.16 18.00
CA PRO A 42 -9.24 -10.37 17.47
C PRO A 42 -10.77 -10.24 17.33
N ARG A 43 -11.41 -9.53 18.26
CA ARG A 43 -12.87 -9.33 18.26
C ARG A 43 -13.30 -8.45 17.08
N SER A 44 -12.68 -7.28 16.91
CA SER A 44 -13.04 -6.35 15.82
C SER A 44 -12.77 -6.98 14.46
N PHE A 45 -11.63 -7.66 14.31
CA PHE A 45 -11.25 -8.30 13.05
C PHE A 45 -12.20 -9.45 12.71
N GLY A 46 -12.45 -10.32 13.69
CA GLY A 46 -13.39 -11.44 13.54
C GLY A 46 -14.80 -10.96 13.22
N ALA A 47 -15.28 -9.87 13.83
CA ALA A 47 -16.60 -9.31 13.56
C ALA A 47 -16.76 -8.82 12.11
N ILE A 48 -15.70 -8.30 11.48
CA ILE A 48 -15.71 -7.89 10.08
C ILE A 48 -15.70 -9.13 9.18
N VAL A 49 -14.73 -10.04 9.38
CA VAL A 49 -14.61 -11.26 8.57
C VAL A 49 -15.87 -12.11 8.65
N HIS A 50 -16.55 -12.16 9.79
CA HIS A 50 -17.78 -12.92 9.97
C HIS A 50 -19.01 -12.32 9.26
N GLN A 51 -18.97 -11.03 8.88
CA GLN A 51 -20.01 -10.42 8.05
C GLN A 51 -19.84 -10.75 6.57
N TRP A 52 -18.63 -11.16 6.16
CA TRP A 52 -18.38 -11.57 4.79
C TRP A 52 -18.88 -12.98 4.53
N SER A 53 -19.48 -13.20 3.36
CA SER A 53 -19.75 -14.53 2.85
C SER A 53 -18.44 -15.30 2.60
N PRO A 54 -18.48 -16.64 2.52
CA PRO A 54 -17.31 -17.44 2.14
C PRO A 54 -16.67 -16.98 0.83
N GLU A 55 -17.47 -16.59 -0.16
CA GLU A 55 -17.02 -16.11 -1.46
C GLU A 55 -16.33 -14.74 -1.35
N GLN A 56 -16.87 -13.85 -0.50
CA GLN A 56 -16.27 -12.55 -0.22
C GLN A 56 -14.91 -12.72 0.47
N LEU A 57 -14.81 -13.61 1.47
CA LEU A 57 -13.54 -13.94 2.12
C LEU A 57 -12.54 -14.59 1.16
N ALA A 58 -12.98 -15.50 0.31
CA ALA A 58 -12.12 -16.13 -0.70
C ALA A 58 -11.60 -15.08 -1.70
N ARG A 59 -12.46 -14.16 -2.14
CA ARG A 59 -12.07 -13.05 -3.02
C ARG A 59 -11.09 -12.11 -2.35
N TYR A 60 -11.33 -11.75 -1.08
CA TYR A 60 -10.34 -11.03 -0.29
C TYR A 60 -9.02 -11.81 -0.29
N ARG A 61 -8.97 -13.07 0.10
CA ARG A 61 -7.68 -13.81 0.11
C ARG A 61 -7.00 -13.88 -1.25
N ALA A 62 -7.76 -14.00 -2.34
CA ALA A 62 -7.25 -14.00 -3.70
C ALA A 62 -6.68 -12.65 -4.16
N HIS A 63 -7.04 -11.54 -3.52
CA HIS A 63 -6.50 -10.22 -3.85
C HIS A 63 -5.05 -10.05 -3.35
N LEU A 64 -4.66 -10.71 -2.26
CA LEU A 64 -3.38 -10.47 -1.57
C LEU A 64 -2.14 -10.68 -2.47
N PRO A 65 -2.05 -11.71 -3.33
CA PRO A 65 -0.92 -11.83 -4.26
C PRO A 65 -0.89 -10.74 -5.34
N LEU A 66 -2.07 -10.31 -5.80
CA LEU A 66 -2.19 -9.21 -6.76
C LEU A 66 -1.84 -7.87 -6.12
N ASP A 67 -2.21 -7.68 -4.85
CA ASP A 67 -1.79 -6.54 -4.07
C ASP A 67 -0.27 -6.53 -3.89
N GLY A 68 0.35 -7.68 -3.63
CA GLY A 68 1.81 -7.85 -3.66
C GLY A 68 2.48 -7.32 -4.95
N LEU A 69 1.86 -7.53 -6.12
CA LEU A 69 2.33 -6.96 -7.37
C LEU A 69 2.13 -5.44 -7.42
N LEU A 70 1.03 -4.92 -6.89
CA LEU A 70 0.80 -3.47 -6.74
C LEU A 70 1.92 -2.85 -5.87
N LEU A 71 2.31 -3.49 -4.77
CA LEU A 71 3.39 -3.04 -3.88
C LEU A 71 4.71 -2.89 -4.62
N LEU A 72 5.06 -3.90 -5.42
CA LEU A 72 6.27 -3.88 -6.25
C LEU A 72 6.23 -2.73 -7.25
N LEU A 73 5.08 -2.49 -7.87
CA LEU A 73 4.91 -1.44 -8.88
C LEU A 73 4.99 -0.04 -8.26
N TYR A 74 4.20 0.27 -7.24
CA TYR A 74 4.22 1.62 -6.67
C TYR A 74 5.51 1.91 -5.88
N GLY A 75 6.07 0.90 -5.19
CA GLY A 75 7.35 1.02 -4.51
C GLY A 75 8.50 1.32 -5.49
N SER A 76 8.54 0.57 -6.61
CA SER A 76 9.50 0.81 -7.69
C SER A 76 9.28 2.16 -8.36
N PHE A 77 8.02 2.53 -8.63
CA PHE A 77 7.67 3.83 -9.22
C PHE A 77 8.23 4.98 -8.38
N GLY A 78 8.01 4.99 -7.06
CA GLY A 78 8.53 6.03 -6.18
C GLY A 78 10.05 6.13 -6.20
N ALA A 79 10.73 4.99 -6.06
CA ALA A 79 12.19 4.94 -6.10
C ALA A 79 12.76 5.42 -7.46
N LEU A 80 12.13 5.03 -8.57
CA LEU A 80 12.52 5.46 -9.91
C LEU A 80 12.26 6.95 -10.11
N LEU A 81 11.11 7.46 -9.69
CA LEU A 81 10.78 8.88 -9.79
C LEU A 81 11.80 9.72 -9.02
N ALA A 82 12.17 9.30 -7.80
CA ALA A 82 13.15 9.98 -6.97
C ALA A 82 14.59 9.92 -7.50
N THR A 83 14.97 8.88 -8.25
CA THR A 83 16.37 8.66 -8.68
C THR A 83 16.63 8.95 -10.15
N ARG A 84 15.59 8.94 -10.99
CA ARG A 84 15.71 9.06 -12.46
C ARG A 84 15.10 10.34 -13.02
N THR A 85 14.57 11.22 -12.16
CA THR A 85 14.04 12.53 -12.56
C THR A 85 14.67 13.64 -11.74
N ARG A 86 14.48 14.90 -12.19
CA ARG A 86 14.85 16.10 -11.45
C ARG A 86 13.69 16.67 -10.63
N LEU A 87 12.58 15.94 -10.52
CA LEU A 87 11.34 16.45 -9.91
C LEU A 87 11.57 16.95 -8.48
N PHE A 88 12.35 16.22 -7.69
CA PHE A 88 12.64 16.60 -6.30
C PHE A 88 13.82 17.57 -6.16
N ALA A 89 14.41 18.08 -7.25
CA ALA A 89 15.65 18.88 -7.18
C ALA A 89 15.48 20.20 -6.40
N ALA A 90 14.29 20.80 -6.44
CA ALA A 90 13.96 22.04 -5.71
C ALA A 90 13.70 21.83 -4.21
N LEU A 91 13.72 20.59 -3.72
CA LEU A 91 13.55 20.28 -2.30
C LEU A 91 14.87 20.35 -1.53
N PRO A 92 14.81 20.61 -0.20
CA PRO A 92 15.95 20.48 0.69
C PRO A 92 16.65 19.12 0.56
N HIS A 93 17.98 19.10 0.73
CA HIS A 93 18.80 17.91 0.57
C HIS A 93 18.33 16.72 1.42
N ALA A 94 17.89 16.96 2.66
CA ALA A 94 17.34 15.92 3.54
C ALA A 94 16.10 15.24 2.93
N LEU A 95 15.12 16.04 2.47
CA LEU A 95 13.89 15.53 1.86
C LEU A 95 14.15 14.79 0.54
N ARG A 96 15.11 15.26 -0.27
CA ARG A 96 15.55 14.57 -1.48
C ARG A 96 16.11 13.18 -1.18
N ARG A 97 16.91 13.04 -0.11
CA ARG A 97 17.46 11.75 0.30
C ARG A 97 16.37 10.80 0.78
N LEU A 98 15.36 11.32 1.47
CA LEU A 98 14.23 10.53 1.96
C LEU A 98 13.26 10.13 0.84
N ALA A 99 13.14 10.89 -0.25
CA ALA A 99 12.24 10.59 -1.36
C ALA A 99 12.46 9.19 -1.96
N ARG A 100 13.71 8.72 -2.03
CA ARG A 100 14.07 7.43 -2.63
C ARG A 100 13.48 6.22 -1.88
N PRO A 101 13.73 6.03 -0.57
CA PRO A 101 13.19 4.88 0.16
C PRO A 101 11.71 5.03 0.55
N TRP A 102 11.10 6.20 0.37
CA TRP A 102 9.80 6.51 0.97
C TRP A 102 8.67 5.54 0.57
N LEU A 103 8.36 5.41 -0.72
CA LEU A 103 7.34 4.46 -1.19
C LEU A 103 7.77 3.00 -1.04
N PRO A 104 9.03 2.60 -1.24
CA PRO A 104 9.49 1.26 -0.87
C PRO A 104 9.25 0.91 0.61
N LEU A 105 9.39 1.86 1.54
CA LEU A 105 9.06 1.65 2.94
C LEU A 105 7.56 1.51 3.16
N ALA A 106 6.72 2.29 2.46
CA ALA A 106 5.26 2.09 2.49
C ALA A 106 4.89 0.67 2.03
N ALA A 107 5.46 0.23 0.90
CA ALA A 107 5.27 -1.11 0.34
C ALA A 107 5.74 -2.23 1.28
N LEU A 108 6.78 -1.98 2.09
CA LEU A 108 7.24 -2.94 3.09
C LEU A 108 6.20 -3.14 4.20
N PHE A 109 5.65 -2.05 4.75
CA PHE A 109 4.62 -2.15 5.78
C PHE A 109 3.33 -2.77 5.23
N ASP A 110 2.96 -2.40 4.01
CA ASP A 110 1.84 -2.99 3.26
C ASP A 110 2.02 -4.51 3.08
N ALA A 111 3.21 -4.96 2.67
CA ALA A 111 3.52 -6.38 2.56
C ALA A 111 3.43 -7.12 3.90
N MET A 112 3.89 -6.50 4.98
CA MET A 112 3.80 -7.09 6.33
C MET A 112 2.35 -7.22 6.80
N GLU A 113 1.53 -6.20 6.57
CA GLU A 113 0.10 -6.25 6.84
C GLU A 113 -0.57 -7.36 6.01
N ASN A 114 -0.28 -7.45 4.72
CA ASN A 114 -0.87 -8.44 3.82
C ASN A 114 -0.53 -9.87 4.24
N LEU A 115 0.72 -10.12 4.68
CA LEU A 115 1.13 -11.41 5.21
C LEU A 115 0.41 -11.75 6.51
N LEU A 116 0.24 -10.77 7.40
CA LEU A 116 -0.52 -10.95 8.63
C LEU A 116 -2.00 -11.22 8.32
N HIS A 117 -2.61 -10.50 7.39
CA HIS A 117 -3.99 -10.74 6.97
C HIS A 117 -4.17 -12.08 6.25
N ALA A 118 -3.24 -12.49 5.40
CA ALA A 118 -3.22 -13.83 4.79
C ALA A 118 -3.25 -14.91 5.87
N TRP A 119 -2.43 -14.76 6.90
CA TRP A 119 -2.39 -15.69 8.02
C TRP A 119 -3.67 -15.61 8.84
N LEU A 120 -4.06 -14.43 9.34
CA LEU A 120 -5.20 -14.22 10.24
C LEU A 120 -6.56 -14.60 9.62
N THR A 121 -6.71 -14.52 8.30
CA THR A 121 -7.95 -14.90 7.59
C THR A 121 -8.05 -16.39 7.24
N GLU A 122 -6.98 -17.16 7.44
CA GLU A 122 -6.99 -18.61 7.17
C GLU A 122 -7.85 -19.38 8.17
N ALA A 123 -7.85 -18.95 9.43
CA ALA A 123 -8.63 -19.53 10.51
C ALA A 123 -8.77 -18.51 11.66
N PRO A 124 -9.86 -18.55 12.46
CA PRO A 124 -10.00 -17.69 13.63
C PRO A 124 -8.86 -17.93 14.65
N ARG A 125 -8.20 -16.85 15.12
CA ARG A 125 -7.07 -16.93 16.05
C ARG A 125 -7.21 -15.92 17.19
N PHE A 126 -7.83 -16.31 18.30
CA PHE A 126 -8.09 -15.40 19.42
C PHE A 126 -6.89 -15.17 20.37
N GLY A 127 -5.92 -16.10 20.39
CA GLY A 127 -4.77 -16.07 21.31
C GLY A 127 -3.59 -15.21 20.87
N VAL A 128 -3.71 -14.43 19.79
CA VAL A 128 -2.59 -13.69 19.18
C VAL A 128 -2.87 -12.18 19.02
N PRO A 129 -3.31 -11.47 20.08
CA PRO A 129 -3.70 -10.05 19.98
C PRO A 129 -2.58 -9.16 19.42
N GLY A 130 -1.32 -9.50 19.68
CA GLY A 130 -0.16 -8.77 19.12
C GLY A 130 -0.09 -8.80 17.59
N ALA A 131 -0.56 -9.87 16.93
CA ALA A 131 -0.55 -9.95 15.47
C ALA A 131 -1.57 -9.01 14.83
N TYR A 132 -2.76 -8.87 15.44
CA TYR A 132 -3.77 -7.91 14.99
C TYR A 132 -3.28 -6.47 15.16
N LEU A 133 -2.68 -6.16 16.31
CA LEU A 133 -2.10 -4.84 16.55
C LEU A 133 -0.96 -4.54 15.57
N ALA A 134 -0.10 -5.52 15.28
CA ALA A 134 0.98 -5.38 14.31
C ALA A 134 0.44 -5.12 12.90
N ALA A 135 -0.61 -5.82 12.47
CA ALA A 135 -1.25 -5.62 11.17
C ALA A 135 -1.80 -4.19 11.05
N THR A 136 -2.56 -3.74 12.05
CA THR A 136 -3.08 -2.37 12.07
C THR A 136 -1.98 -1.31 12.14
N ALA A 137 -0.93 -1.53 12.92
CA ALA A 137 0.21 -0.61 12.96
C ALA A 137 0.92 -0.51 11.60
N CYS A 138 1.11 -1.64 10.91
CA CYS A 138 1.66 -1.66 9.55
C CYS A 138 0.77 -0.88 8.59
N SER A 139 -0.55 -1.10 8.61
CA SER A 139 -1.49 -0.36 7.77
C SER A 139 -1.44 1.16 8.04
N LEU A 140 -1.43 1.58 9.30
CA LEU A 140 -1.33 3.00 9.66
C LEU A 140 -0.02 3.63 9.16
N LEU A 141 1.10 2.92 9.31
CA LEU A 141 2.41 3.38 8.84
C LEU A 141 2.46 3.48 7.31
N GLN A 142 1.92 2.50 6.60
CA GLN A 142 1.77 2.53 5.14
C GLN A 142 0.97 3.75 4.69
N TRP A 143 -0.23 3.96 5.24
CA TRP A 143 -1.07 5.10 4.85
C TRP A 143 -0.41 6.44 5.17
N ALA A 144 0.26 6.57 6.32
CA ALA A 144 1.04 7.75 6.68
C ALA A 144 2.20 8.01 5.70
N LEU A 145 2.90 6.95 5.28
CA LEU A 145 3.99 7.05 4.31
C LEU A 145 3.46 7.41 2.91
N ILE A 146 2.37 6.82 2.45
CA ILE A 146 1.74 7.16 1.15
C ILE A 146 1.30 8.62 1.15
N ALA A 147 0.60 9.07 2.20
CA ALA A 147 0.17 10.46 2.35
C ALA A 147 1.36 11.42 2.42
N GLY A 148 2.40 11.08 3.18
CA GLY A 148 3.64 11.86 3.27
C GLY A 148 4.36 11.98 1.92
N TYR A 149 4.41 10.90 1.14
CA TYR A 149 4.99 10.94 -0.21
C TYR A 149 4.17 11.80 -1.17
N ALA A 150 2.83 11.71 -1.10
CA ALA A 150 1.95 12.56 -1.91
C ALA A 150 2.16 14.05 -1.58
N ALA A 151 2.29 14.40 -0.30
CA ALA A 151 2.62 15.76 0.12
C ALA A 151 4.02 16.20 -0.36
N LEU A 152 5.01 15.31 -0.29
CA LEU A 152 6.37 15.55 -0.80
C LEU A 152 6.37 15.81 -2.31
N LEU A 153 5.61 15.02 -3.07
CA LEU A 153 5.44 15.16 -4.51
C LEU A 153 4.74 16.47 -4.87
N ALA A 154 3.67 16.83 -4.16
CA ALA A 154 2.97 18.11 -4.34
C ALA A 154 3.89 19.30 -4.04
N ALA A 155 4.68 19.23 -2.96
CA ALA A 155 5.65 20.26 -2.62
C ALA A 155 6.77 20.40 -3.67
N ALA A 156 7.21 19.29 -4.27
CA ALA A 156 8.18 19.29 -5.35
C ALA A 156 7.62 19.98 -6.61
N LEU A 157 6.41 19.59 -7.03
CA LEU A 157 5.71 20.17 -8.18
C LEU A 157 5.42 21.67 -7.99
N TRP A 158 5.06 22.09 -6.79
CA TRP A 158 4.80 23.50 -6.48
C TRP A 158 6.07 24.37 -6.60
N ARG A 159 7.24 23.79 -6.33
CA ARG A 159 8.54 24.47 -6.35
C ARG A 159 9.28 24.34 -7.67
N GLU A 160 8.77 23.54 -8.60
CA GLU A 160 9.41 23.35 -9.90
C GLU A 160 9.26 24.67 -10.70
N PRO A 161 10.37 25.32 -11.09
CA PRO A 161 10.29 26.53 -11.90
C PRO A 161 9.66 26.18 -13.25
N ARG A 162 8.55 26.84 -13.59
CA ARG A 162 7.89 26.73 -14.89
C ARG A 162 8.72 27.35 -16.00
#